data_AF-A0A3D5XAJ1-F1
#
_entry.id   AF-A0A3D5XAJ1-F1
#
_cell.length_a   1.000
_cell.length_b   1.000
_cell.length_c   1.000
_cell.angle_alpha   90.00
_cell.angle_beta   90.00
_cell.angle_gamma   90.00
#
_symmetry.space_group_name_H-M   'P 1'
#
loop_
_entity.id
_entity.type
_entity.pdbx_description
1 polymer ?
#
loop_
_entity_poly.entity_id
_entity_poly.type
_entity_poly.pdbx_seq_one_letter_code
_entity_poly.pdbx_strand_id
1 'polypeptide(L)'
;MEKLRVKLLAFPAADIKVFTKAKRRLQKLFRQDMVEFVDKDPEVLVFLTGGSERIALQSVQEFGFYLLIASNIDNSWAAATEVKAWMNQNNIASMLVDQNSGMAIELVDHLHKVKNGIKRLKGKRFGLV
;
A
#
# COMPACT_ATOMS: atom_id res chain seq x y z
N MET A 1 -6.39 -6.13 16.89
CA MET A 1 -5.90 -5.00 16.09
C MET A 1 -6.32 -5.23 14.65
N GLU A 2 -6.68 -4.19 13.91
CA GLU A 2 -6.95 -4.32 12.48
C GLU A 2 -5.65 -4.41 11.70
N LYS A 3 -5.64 -5.33 10.74
CA LYS A 3 -4.54 -5.50 9.80
C LYS A 3 -4.60 -4.41 8.72
N LEU A 4 -3.45 -4.04 8.19
CA LEU A 4 -3.34 -3.22 7.00
C LEU A 4 -3.77 -4.02 5.78
N ARG A 5 -4.61 -3.41 4.95
CA ARG A 5 -5.14 -3.99 3.72
C ARG A 5 -4.16 -3.72 2.59
N VAL A 6 -3.49 -4.76 2.12
CA VAL A 6 -2.42 -4.68 1.11
C VAL A 6 -2.90 -5.28 -0.21
N LYS A 7 -2.81 -4.53 -1.30
CA LYS A 7 -3.05 -5.07 -2.64
C LYS A 7 -1.74 -5.21 -3.40
N LEU A 8 -1.56 -6.38 -4.02
CA LEU A 8 -0.44 -6.66 -4.91
C LEU A 8 -0.87 -6.32 -6.34
N LEU A 9 -0.06 -5.52 -7.04
CA LEU A 9 -0.39 -4.99 -8.35
C LEU A 9 0.61 -5.51 -9.38
N ALA A 10 0.11 -6.18 -10.42
CA ALA A 10 0.89 -6.61 -11.57
C ALA A 10 0.09 -6.36 -12.85
N PHE A 11 0.72 -6.47 -14.03
CA PHE A 11 0.00 -6.36 -15.29
C PHE A 11 -1.08 -7.45 -15.41
N PRO A 12 -2.18 -7.24 -16.16
CA PRO A 12 -3.35 -8.12 -16.15
C PRO A 12 -3.08 -9.60 -16.49
N ALA A 13 -2.06 -9.88 -17.30
CA ALA A 13 -1.68 -11.23 -17.72
C ALA A 13 -0.51 -11.83 -16.90
N ALA A 14 -0.19 -11.26 -15.74
CA ALA A 14 0.91 -11.72 -14.91
C ALA A 14 0.64 -13.13 -14.35
N ASP A 15 1.63 -14.01 -14.45
CA ASP A 15 1.58 -15.35 -13.88
C ASP A 15 1.43 -15.27 -12.34
N ILE A 16 0.64 -16.17 -11.76
CA ILE A 16 0.51 -16.40 -10.32
C ILE A 16 1.88 -16.49 -9.64
N LYS A 17 2.89 -17.05 -10.31
CA LYS A 17 4.27 -17.12 -9.80
C LYS A 17 4.85 -15.75 -9.40
N VAL A 18 4.47 -14.67 -10.09
CA VAL A 18 4.88 -13.29 -9.77
C VAL A 18 4.40 -12.93 -8.37
N PHE A 19 3.13 -13.21 -8.08
CA PHE A 19 2.51 -12.95 -6.79
C PHE A 19 3.08 -13.83 -5.67
N THR A 20 3.31 -15.13 -5.93
CA THR A 20 3.91 -16.03 -4.94
C THR A 20 5.34 -15.60 -4.59
N LYS A 21 6.15 -15.23 -5.58
CA LYS A 21 7.52 -14.73 -5.38
C LYS A 21 7.50 -13.39 -4.63
N ALA A 22 6.57 -12.50 -4.96
CA ALA A 22 6.39 -11.23 -4.27
C ALA A 22 6.05 -11.44 -2.78
N LYS A 23 5.06 -12.28 -2.46
CA LYS A 23 4.67 -12.56 -1.07
C LYS A 23 5.86 -13.04 -0.23
N ARG A 24 6.74 -13.88 -0.79
CA ARG A 24 7.99 -14.31 -0.11
C ARG A 24 8.94 -13.15 0.13
N ARG A 25 9.18 -12.30 -0.88
CA ARG A 25 10.05 -11.11 -0.74
C ARG A 25 9.53 -10.13 0.31
N LEU A 26 8.21 -9.96 0.37
CA LEU A 26 7.53 -9.02 1.26
C LEU A 26 7.47 -9.48 2.73
N GLN A 27 7.86 -10.72 3.05
CA GLN A 27 7.91 -11.19 4.44
C GLN A 27 8.85 -10.37 5.32
N LYS A 28 9.89 -9.77 4.73
CA LYS A 28 10.81 -8.86 5.44
C LYS A 28 10.18 -7.51 5.77
N LEU A 29 9.23 -7.08 4.93
CA LEU A 29 8.57 -5.78 5.03
C LEU A 29 7.31 -5.86 5.92
N PHE A 30 6.56 -6.94 5.78
CA PHE A 30 5.30 -7.15 6.47
C PHE A 30 5.42 -8.25 7.52
N ARG A 31 5.19 -7.90 8.79
CA ARG A 31 4.93 -8.92 9.82
C ARG A 31 3.54 -9.52 9.55
N GLN A 32 3.43 -10.84 9.62
CA GLN A 32 2.23 -11.59 9.21
C GLN A 32 0.95 -11.21 9.99
N ASP A 33 1.12 -10.73 11.22
CA ASP A 33 0.05 -10.27 12.10
C ASP A 33 -0.44 -8.85 11.76
N MET A 34 0.34 -8.05 11.03
CA MET A 34 0.03 -6.66 10.72
C MET A 34 -0.69 -6.46 9.38
N VAL A 35 -0.66 -7.43 8.47
CA VAL A 35 -1.20 -7.25 7.11
C VAL A 35 -2.13 -8.37 6.67
N GLU A 36 -3.07 -8.00 5.80
CA GLU A 36 -3.91 -8.91 5.02
C GLU A 36 -3.84 -8.52 3.54
N PHE A 37 -3.75 -9.52 2.66
CA PHE A 37 -3.76 -9.28 1.22
C PHE A 37 -5.20 -9.25 0.72
N VAL A 38 -5.60 -8.17 0.04
CA VAL A 38 -6.98 -7.93 -0.41
C VAL A 38 -7.04 -7.41 -1.84
N ASP A 39 -8.19 -7.63 -2.48
CA ASP A 39 -8.46 -7.09 -3.82
C ASP A 39 -9.23 -5.76 -3.79
N LYS A 40 -9.95 -5.47 -2.70
CA LYS A 40 -10.82 -4.29 -2.54
C LYS A 40 -10.38 -3.45 -1.34
N ASP A 41 -10.63 -2.15 -1.41
CA ASP A 41 -10.30 -1.12 -0.41
C ASP A 41 -8.90 -1.30 0.23
N PRO A 42 -7.82 -1.30 -0.58
CA PRO A 42 -6.47 -1.35 -0.02
C PRO A 42 -6.05 -0.03 0.59
N GLU A 43 -5.16 -0.10 1.57
CA GLU A 43 -4.45 1.04 2.17
C GLU A 43 -3.00 1.08 1.70
N VAL A 44 -2.48 -0.08 1.28
CA VAL A 44 -1.12 -0.23 0.75
C VAL A 44 -1.21 -0.83 -0.64
N LEU A 45 -0.57 -0.18 -1.61
CA LEU A 45 -0.46 -0.63 -2.99
C LEU A 45 0.99 -1.06 -3.25
N VAL A 46 1.22 -2.36 -3.49
CA VAL A 46 2.54 -2.90 -3.78
C VAL A 46 2.65 -3.20 -5.27
N PHE A 47 3.46 -2.41 -5.96
CA PHE A 47 3.72 -2.55 -7.39
C PHE A 47 4.72 -3.69 -7.61
N LEU A 48 4.30 -4.75 -8.28
CA LEU A 48 5.15 -5.89 -8.63
C LEU A 48 5.76 -5.74 -10.02
N THR A 49 5.04 -5.08 -10.93
CA THR A 49 5.45 -4.88 -12.33
C THR A 49 4.94 -3.53 -12.86
N GLY A 50 5.54 -3.08 -13.96
CA GLY A 50 4.95 -2.11 -14.89
C GLY A 50 3.65 -2.62 -15.50
N GLY A 51 2.84 -1.72 -16.07
CA GLY A 51 1.55 -2.07 -16.69
C GLY A 51 0.45 -2.37 -15.66
N SER A 52 0.69 -2.06 -14.40
CA SER A 52 -0.24 -2.28 -13.28
C SER A 52 -1.00 -1.01 -12.87
N GLU A 53 -0.76 0.11 -13.55
CA GLU A 53 -1.28 1.44 -13.26
C GLU A 53 -2.81 1.44 -13.31
N ARG A 54 -3.39 0.90 -14.38
CA ARG A 54 -4.85 0.83 -14.53
C ARG A 54 -5.52 0.09 -13.37
N ILE A 55 -4.92 -0.99 -12.89
CA ILE A 55 -5.45 -1.78 -11.76
C ILE A 55 -5.27 -1.01 -10.45
N ALA A 56 -4.15 -0.30 -10.31
CA ALA A 56 -3.90 0.57 -9.16
C ALA A 56 -4.97 1.65 -9.07
N LEU A 57 -5.22 2.39 -10.16
CA LEU A 57 -6.19 3.48 -10.22
C LEU A 57 -7.61 3.02 -9.89
N GLN A 58 -8.01 1.82 -10.32
CA GLN A 58 -9.30 1.22 -9.97
C GLN A 58 -9.47 0.89 -8.48
N SER A 59 -8.37 0.88 -7.72
CA SER A 59 -8.36 0.52 -6.30
C SER A 59 -8.34 1.74 -5.38
N VAL A 60 -8.24 2.94 -5.97
CA VAL A 60 -8.10 4.20 -5.25
C VAL A 60 -9.46 4.87 -5.10
N GLN A 61 -9.71 5.43 -3.93
CA GLN A 61 -10.93 6.14 -3.58
C GLN A 61 -10.58 7.58 -3.20
N GLU A 62 -11.51 8.49 -3.45
CA GLU A 62 -11.42 9.87 -3.00
C GLU A 62 -11.29 9.92 -1.47
N PHE A 63 -10.51 10.88 -0.97
CA PHE A 63 -10.21 11.07 0.47
C PHE A 63 -9.44 9.94 1.15
N GLY A 64 -8.93 8.96 0.41
CA GLY A 64 -8.03 7.92 0.93
C GLY A 64 -6.61 8.42 1.17
N PHE A 65 -5.89 7.71 2.05
CA PHE A 65 -4.43 7.81 2.19
C PHE A 65 -3.79 6.49 1.79
N TYR A 66 -2.83 6.54 0.86
CA TYR A 66 -2.21 5.33 0.29
C TYR A 66 -0.70 5.29 0.49
N LEU A 67 -0.20 4.16 0.98
CA LEU A 67 1.23 3.85 0.92
C LEU A 67 1.51 3.05 -0.35
N LEU A 68 2.28 3.65 -1.26
CA LEU A 68 2.76 3.04 -2.50
C LEU A 68 4.14 2.44 -2.24
N ILE A 69 4.29 1.16 -2.54
CA ILE A 69 5.54 0.43 -2.35
C ILE A 69 5.96 -0.12 -3.70
N ALA A 70 7.15 0.25 -4.15
CA ALA A 70 7.71 -0.21 -5.41
C ALA A 70 9.14 -0.70 -5.23
N SER A 71 9.64 -1.42 -6.22
CA SER A 71 11.03 -1.86 -6.27
C SER A 71 11.66 -1.47 -7.61
N ASN A 72 12.97 -1.61 -7.71
CA ASN A 72 13.73 -1.45 -8.95
C ASN A 72 13.54 -2.61 -9.96
N ILE A 73 12.57 -3.50 -9.75
CA ILE A 73 12.37 -4.72 -10.52
C ILE A 73 11.13 -4.57 -11.41
N ASP A 74 11.17 -5.17 -12.60
CA ASP A 74 10.03 -5.32 -13.52
C ASP A 74 9.28 -4.01 -13.82
N ASN A 75 9.97 -2.85 -13.87
CA ASN A 75 9.37 -1.52 -14.06
C ASN A 75 8.34 -1.10 -12.99
N SER A 76 8.38 -1.73 -11.81
CA SER A 76 7.50 -1.41 -10.67
C SER A 76 7.59 0.07 -10.26
N TRP A 77 8.81 0.63 -10.18
CA TRP A 77 9.01 2.04 -9.80
C TRP A 77 8.38 3.03 -10.77
N ALA A 78 8.43 2.75 -12.08
CA ALA A 78 7.83 3.60 -13.10
C ALA A 78 6.30 3.64 -12.93
N ALA A 79 5.67 2.46 -12.84
CA ALA A 79 4.23 2.35 -12.59
C ALA A 79 3.78 3.08 -11.32
N ALA A 80 4.54 2.90 -10.23
CA ALA A 80 4.22 3.55 -8.96
C ALA A 80 4.35 5.08 -9.04
N THR A 81 5.33 5.58 -9.80
CA THR A 81 5.53 7.02 -10.01
C THR A 81 4.40 7.62 -10.85
N GLU A 82 3.96 6.94 -11.90
CA GLU A 82 2.81 7.37 -12.71
C GLU A 82 1.53 7.45 -11.89
N VAL A 83 1.25 6.41 -11.09
CA VAL A 83 0.09 6.40 -10.20
C VAL A 83 0.20 7.50 -9.13
N LYS A 84 1.38 7.72 -8.57
CA LYS A 84 1.61 8.81 -7.61
C LYS A 84 1.36 10.17 -8.26
N ALA A 85 1.84 10.38 -9.49
CA ALA A 85 1.62 11.63 -10.22
C ALA A 85 0.13 11.88 -10.47
N TRP A 86 -0.61 10.83 -10.85
CA TRP A 86 -2.06 10.91 -10.99
C TRP A 86 -2.77 11.19 -9.66
N MET A 87 -2.37 10.52 -8.57
CA MET A 87 -2.92 10.79 -7.23
C MET A 87 -2.69 12.24 -6.80
N ASN A 88 -1.49 12.77 -7.04
CA ASN A 88 -1.17 14.18 -6.78
C ASN A 88 -2.09 15.13 -7.56
N GLN A 89 -2.33 14.86 -8.86
CA GLN A 89 -3.23 15.66 -9.69
C GLN A 89 -4.69 15.63 -9.21
N ASN A 90 -5.11 14.52 -8.59
CA ASN A 90 -6.47 14.33 -8.09
C ASN A 90 -6.60 14.62 -6.58
N ASN A 91 -5.59 15.26 -5.97
CA ASN A 91 -5.56 15.59 -4.53
C ASN A 91 -5.72 14.38 -3.60
N ILE A 92 -5.22 13.22 -4.00
CA ILE A 92 -5.25 11.99 -3.22
C ILE A 92 -3.93 11.83 -2.46
N ALA A 93 -4.02 11.74 -1.13
CA ALA A 93 -2.85 11.67 -0.28
C ALA A 93 -2.12 10.34 -0.46
N SER A 94 -0.84 10.41 -0.80
CA SER A 94 -0.02 9.20 -0.99
C SER A 94 1.45 9.42 -0.69
N MET A 95 2.10 8.34 -0.25
CA MET A 95 3.54 8.26 -0.07
C MET A 95 4.11 7.14 -0.94
N LEU A 96 5.22 7.38 -1.63
CA LEU A 96 5.94 6.37 -2.40
C LEU A 96 7.26 6.05 -1.72
N VAL A 97 7.52 4.75 -1.51
CA VAL A 97 8.74 4.28 -0.85
C VAL A 97 9.31 3.05 -1.57
N ASP A 98 10.65 2.95 -1.55
CA ASP A 98 11.36 1.77 -2.05
C ASP A 98 11.21 0.58 -1.08
N GLN A 99 10.80 -0.56 -1.63
CA GLN A 99 10.54 -1.80 -0.90
C GLN A 99 11.73 -2.29 -0.08
N ASN A 100 12.96 -2.01 -0.52
CA ASN A 100 14.18 -2.48 0.14
C ASN A 100 14.75 -1.44 1.12
N SER A 101 14.18 -0.24 1.19
CA SER A 101 14.59 0.78 2.14
C SER A 101 14.14 0.46 3.57
N GLY A 102 14.96 0.82 4.58
CA GLY A 102 14.56 0.75 5.99
C GLY A 102 13.33 1.60 6.29
N MET A 103 13.19 2.72 5.58
CA MET A 103 12.02 3.62 5.67
C MET A 103 10.71 2.91 5.34
N ALA A 104 10.69 1.93 4.43
CA ALA A 104 9.48 1.19 4.11
C ALA A 104 8.94 0.42 5.32
N ILE A 105 9.84 -0.19 6.11
CA ILE A 105 9.47 -0.94 7.32
C ILE A 105 8.85 0.01 8.35
N GLU A 106 9.48 1.17 8.56
CA GLU A 106 8.99 2.19 9.50
C GLU A 106 7.63 2.75 9.07
N LEU A 107 7.44 3.08 7.79
CA LEU A 107 6.18 3.61 7.28
C LEU A 107 5.04 2.60 7.40
N VAL A 108 5.30 1.32 7.15
CA VAL A 108 4.31 0.26 7.36
C VAL A 108 3.91 0.15 8.83
N ASP A 109 4.86 0.17 9.75
CA ASP A 109 4.59 0.12 11.19
C ASP A 109 3.83 1.38 11.67
N HIS A 110 4.25 2.56 11.23
CA HIS A 110 3.56 3.82 11.52
C HIS A 110 2.13 3.83 10.99
N LEU A 111 1.92 3.40 9.74
CA LEU A 111 0.59 3.33 9.15
C LEU A 111 -0.31 2.35 9.93
N HIS A 112 0.22 1.18 10.33
CA HIS A 112 -0.50 0.22 11.16
C HIS A 112 -0.89 0.81 12.53
N LYS A 113 0.03 1.52 13.19
CA LYS A 113 -0.22 2.20 14.47
C LYS A 113 -1.26 3.32 14.33
N VAL A 114 -1.13 4.16 13.31
CA VAL A 114 -2.06 5.27 13.03
C VAL A 114 -3.46 4.74 12.75
N LYS A 115 -3.61 3.72 11.89
CA LYS A 115 -4.89 3.07 11.60
C LYS A 115 -5.58 2.61 12.89
N ASN A 116 -4.87 1.83 13.70
CA ASN A 116 -5.41 1.30 14.94
C ASN A 116 -5.68 2.40 15.98
N GLY A 117 -4.86 3.46 16.01
CA GLY A 117 -5.06 4.63 16.84
C GLY A 117 -6.33 5.39 16.48
N ILE A 118 -6.52 5.74 15.19
CA ILE A 118 -7.72 6.39 14.68
C ILE A 118 -8.96 5.57 14.98
N LYS A 119 -8.91 4.25 14.77
CA LYS A 119 -10.03 3.36 15.10
C LYS A 119 -10.40 3.41 16.58
N ARG A 120 -9.41 3.45 17.48
CA ARG A 120 -9.64 3.56 18.92
C ARG A 120 -10.24 4.91 19.33
N LEU A 121 -9.87 5.98 18.62
CA LEU A 121 -10.40 7.33 18.84
C LEU A 121 -11.80 7.50 18.26
N LYS A 122 -12.14 6.78 17.18
CA LYS A 122 -13.46 6.84 16.53
C LYS A 122 -14.55 6.51 17.54
N GLY A 123 -15.48 7.45 17.74
CA GLY A 123 -16.59 7.33 18.69
C GLY A 123 -16.23 7.69 20.14
N LYS A 124 -15.00 8.10 20.44
CA LYS A 124 -14.63 8.68 21.73
C LYS A 124 -14.90 10.19 21.71
N ARG A 125 -15.38 10.73 22.84
CA ARG A 125 -15.60 12.17 23.03
C ARG A 125 -14.43 12.73 23.83
N PHE A 126 -13.95 13.90 23.45
CA PHE A 126 -12.97 14.64 24.23
C PHE A 126 -13.65 15.13 25.51
N GLY A 127 -13.18 14.68 26.67
CA GLY A 127 -13.61 15.21 27.96
C GLY A 127 -12.84 16.49 28.23
N LEU A 128 -13.53 17.62 28.24
CA LEU A 128 -13.02 18.84 28.85
C LEU A 128 -13.29 18.71 30.35
N VAL A 129 -12.23 18.76 31.16
CA VAL A 129 -12.33 18.96 32.62
C VAL A 129 -12.45 20.45 32.87
#